data_AF-A0A1V9HDI4-F1
#
_entry.id   AF-A0A1V9HDI4-F1
#
_cell.length_a   1.000
_cell.length_b   1.000
_cell.length_c   1.000
_cell.angle_alpha   90.00
_cell.angle_beta   90.00
_cell.angle_gamma   90.00
#
_symmetry.space_group_name_H-M   'P 1'
#
loop_
_entity.id
_entity.type
_entity.pdbx_description
1 polymer ?
#
loop_
_entity_poly.entity_id
_entity_poly.type
_entity_poly.pdbx_seq_one_letter_code
_entity_poly.pdbx_strand_id
1 'polypeptide(L)'
;MDADIRVWFIQRAQSVNPFQVEKDNLRNEIESVLKLLHRIDQRVDPEFLQIDGSQRVYLSIERQMRELGELSSGFASVVKLFQAIISGYAGFSNSKDLQNLPGVVLIDEIESHLHVGWQVNIVRHLKALFPNTQFFISTHSPLVLTQLEQGEAYLLERDAKDGVVKSSVIDSPNMKAFADVLEETFGVDLNALKRDALVSEDQSATKRALLDLVKQRRERQGGKQA
;
A
#
# COMPACT_ATOMS: atom_id res chain seq x y z
N MET A 1 -13.22 -12.24 -1.70
CA MET A 1 -12.65 -13.36 -2.49
C MET A 1 -11.30 -13.72 -1.90
N ASP A 2 -11.23 -14.72 -1.02
CA ASP A 2 -9.97 -15.16 -0.43
C ASP A 2 -9.46 -16.35 -1.25
N ALA A 3 -8.98 -16.07 -2.45
CA ALA A 3 -8.20 -17.06 -3.19
C ALA A 3 -6.82 -17.12 -2.54
N ASP A 4 -6.47 -18.28 -1.95
CA ASP A 4 -5.13 -18.50 -1.39
C ASP A 4 -4.11 -18.32 -2.52
N ILE A 5 -3.25 -17.30 -2.39
CA ILE A 5 -2.20 -16.96 -3.35
C ILE A 5 -1.38 -18.20 -3.70
N ARG A 6 -1.12 -19.05 -2.70
CA ARG A 6 -0.38 -20.29 -2.87
C ARG A 6 -1.10 -21.21 -3.85
N VAL A 7 -2.39 -21.45 -3.63
CA VAL A 7 -3.21 -22.28 -4.51
C VAL A 7 -3.19 -21.75 -5.94
N TRP A 8 -3.24 -20.44 -6.11
CA TRP A 8 -3.12 -19.84 -7.45
C TRP A 8 -1.77 -20.17 -8.10
N PHE A 9 -0.64 -19.89 -7.45
CA PHE A 9 0.69 -20.21 -7.99
C PHE A 9 0.85 -21.70 -8.28
N ILE A 10 0.41 -22.56 -7.35
CA ILE A 10 0.46 -24.02 -7.48
C ILE A 10 -0.35 -24.47 -8.71
N GLN A 11 -1.60 -24.02 -8.86
CA GLN A 11 -2.45 -24.39 -9.99
C GLN A 11 -1.83 -23.98 -11.33
N ARG A 12 -1.24 -22.78 -11.41
CA ARG A 12 -0.62 -22.28 -12.65
C ARG A 12 0.68 -23.03 -12.97
N ALA A 13 1.46 -23.39 -11.96
CA ALA A 13 2.74 -24.10 -12.11
C ALA A 13 2.62 -25.63 -12.26
N GLN A 14 1.63 -26.28 -11.65
CA GLN A 14 1.40 -27.73 -11.78
C GLN A 14 0.66 -28.10 -13.06
N SER A 15 -0.08 -27.17 -13.68
CA SER A 15 -0.80 -27.40 -14.95
C SER A 15 0.14 -27.43 -16.18
N VAL A 16 1.45 -27.40 -15.96
CA VAL A 16 2.51 -27.36 -16.99
C VAL A 16 2.83 -28.80 -17.44
N ASN A 17 1.88 -29.44 -18.14
CA ASN A 17 2.08 -30.72 -18.83
C ASN A 17 2.60 -30.45 -20.28
N PRO A 18 3.40 -31.25 -20.99
CA PRO A 18 4.01 -30.81 -22.27
C PRO A 18 3.08 -30.54 -23.49
N PHE A 19 1.80 -30.96 -23.51
CA PHE A 19 1.02 -31.10 -24.76
C PHE A 19 -0.19 -30.16 -25.02
N GLN A 20 -0.25 -28.87 -24.58
CA GLN A 20 -1.46 -28.02 -24.79
C GLN A 20 -1.15 -26.51 -24.85
N VAL A 21 -1.88 -25.75 -25.69
CA VAL A 21 -1.68 -24.30 -25.98
C VAL A 21 -2.12 -23.38 -24.82
N GLU A 22 -3.07 -23.80 -23.97
CA GLU A 22 -3.47 -23.09 -22.73
C GLU A 22 -2.32 -22.90 -21.72
N LYS A 23 -1.17 -23.53 -21.95
CA LYS A 23 -0.04 -23.60 -21.02
C LYS A 23 0.94 -22.45 -21.12
N ASP A 24 1.11 -21.89 -22.31
CA ASP A 24 1.90 -20.67 -22.50
C ASP A 24 1.28 -19.53 -21.69
N ASN A 25 -0.05 -19.47 -21.61
CA ASN A 25 -0.78 -18.42 -20.92
C ASN A 25 -0.60 -18.49 -19.39
N LEU A 26 -0.73 -19.67 -18.77
CA LEU A 26 -0.62 -19.81 -17.31
C LEU A 26 0.82 -19.55 -16.81
N ARG A 27 1.82 -19.99 -17.57
CA ARG A 27 3.22 -19.66 -17.28
C ARG A 27 3.47 -18.16 -17.47
N ASN A 28 2.89 -17.58 -18.52
CA ASN A 28 2.97 -16.14 -18.78
C ASN A 28 2.33 -15.31 -17.67
N GLU A 29 1.24 -15.77 -17.03
CA GLU A 29 0.66 -15.10 -15.85
C GLU A 29 1.65 -15.00 -14.70
N ILE A 30 2.26 -16.13 -14.31
CA ILE A 30 3.27 -16.18 -13.25
C ILE A 30 4.44 -15.26 -13.58
N GLU A 31 5.01 -15.41 -14.78
CA GLU A 31 6.14 -14.59 -15.23
C GLU A 31 5.79 -13.10 -15.24
N SER A 32 4.57 -12.75 -15.63
CA SER A 32 4.09 -11.37 -15.60
C SER A 32 4.05 -10.84 -14.16
N VAL A 33 3.46 -11.59 -13.22
CA VAL A 33 3.42 -11.17 -11.80
C VAL A 33 4.83 -10.97 -11.24
N LEU A 34 5.75 -11.91 -11.49
CA LEU A 34 7.13 -11.80 -11.00
C LEU A 34 7.88 -10.60 -11.61
N LYS A 35 7.69 -10.32 -12.90
CA LYS A 35 8.23 -9.13 -13.57
C LYS A 35 7.67 -7.84 -12.98
N LEU A 36 6.37 -7.80 -12.68
CA LEU A 36 5.74 -6.65 -12.04
C LEU A 36 6.28 -6.42 -10.61
N LEU A 37 6.44 -7.49 -9.83
CA LEU A 37 7.03 -7.41 -8.49
C LEU A 37 8.48 -6.92 -8.54
N HIS A 38 9.29 -7.42 -9.47
CA HIS A 38 10.67 -6.95 -9.66
C HIS A 38 10.76 -5.47 -10.03
N ARG A 39 9.80 -4.96 -10.84
CA ARG A 39 9.76 -3.55 -11.23
C ARG A 39 9.50 -2.59 -10.06
N ILE A 40 8.77 -3.03 -9.04
CA ILE A 40 8.49 -2.21 -7.85
C ILE A 40 9.48 -2.47 -6.71
N ASP A 41 10.06 -3.67 -6.66
CA ASP A 41 11.08 -4.07 -5.69
C ASP A 41 12.13 -4.94 -6.38
N GLN A 42 13.25 -4.32 -6.74
CA GLN A 42 14.35 -4.98 -7.46
C GLN A 42 15.00 -6.13 -6.68
N ARG A 43 14.68 -6.27 -5.38
CA ARG A 43 15.15 -7.38 -4.56
C ARG A 43 14.49 -8.70 -4.92
N VAL A 44 13.32 -8.67 -5.56
CA VAL A 44 12.61 -9.84 -6.06
C VAL A 44 13.25 -10.30 -7.36
N ASP A 45 13.61 -11.57 -7.47
CA ASP A 45 14.10 -12.15 -8.71
C ASP A 45 12.91 -12.51 -9.63
N PRO A 46 12.81 -11.95 -10.85
CA PRO A 46 11.69 -12.20 -11.73
C PRO A 46 11.72 -13.58 -12.41
N GLU A 47 12.87 -14.26 -12.43
CA GLU A 47 13.06 -15.54 -13.12
C GLU A 47 12.98 -16.73 -12.17
N PHE A 48 12.94 -16.48 -10.86
CA PHE A 48 12.97 -17.52 -9.84
C PHE A 48 11.58 -17.80 -9.26
N LEU A 49 11.09 -19.02 -9.51
CA LEU A 49 9.96 -19.63 -8.80
C LEU A 49 10.25 -21.10 -8.57
N GLN A 50 10.10 -21.57 -7.34
CA GLN A 50 10.19 -22.99 -7.02
C GLN A 50 8.95 -23.46 -6.25
N ILE A 51 8.48 -24.66 -6.56
CA ILE A 51 7.42 -25.34 -5.81
C ILE A 51 7.98 -26.66 -5.29
N ASP A 52 7.88 -26.90 -3.99
CA ASP A 52 8.34 -28.15 -3.39
C ASP A 52 7.27 -29.27 -3.49
N GLY A 53 7.66 -30.50 -3.11
CA GLY A 53 6.74 -31.65 -3.11
C GLY A 53 5.57 -31.54 -2.13
N SER A 54 5.62 -30.59 -1.19
CA SER A 54 4.55 -30.26 -0.25
C SER A 54 3.67 -29.11 -0.76
N GLN A 55 3.80 -28.73 -2.03
CA GLN A 55 3.08 -27.64 -2.68
C GLN A 55 3.35 -26.26 -2.05
N ARG A 56 4.51 -26.05 -1.43
CA ARG A 56 4.92 -24.73 -0.96
C ARG A 56 5.59 -23.96 -2.09
N VAL A 57 5.26 -22.68 -2.19
CA VAL A 57 5.74 -21.78 -3.24
C VAL A 57 6.85 -20.91 -2.68
N TYR A 58 7.98 -20.87 -3.38
CA TYR A 58 9.17 -20.12 -2.99
C TYR A 58 9.52 -19.07 -4.04
N LEU A 59 9.79 -17.86 -3.55
CA LEU A 59 10.32 -16.74 -4.33
C LEU A 59 11.75 -16.44 -3.87
N SER A 60 12.58 -15.94 -4.78
CA SER A 60 13.90 -15.42 -4.42
C SER A 60 13.79 -13.92 -4.16
N ILE A 61 14.06 -13.52 -2.92
CA ILE A 61 14.04 -12.12 -2.46
C ILE A 61 15.37 -11.86 -1.74
N GLU A 62 16.11 -10.83 -2.15
CA GLU A 62 17.45 -10.54 -1.63
C GLU A 62 18.42 -11.73 -1.79
N ARG A 63 18.27 -12.52 -2.87
CA ARG A 63 19.01 -13.77 -3.12
C ARG A 63 18.77 -14.85 -2.07
N GLN A 64 17.71 -14.72 -1.28
CA GLN A 64 17.27 -15.72 -0.31
C GLN A 64 15.96 -16.34 -0.76
N MET A 65 15.88 -17.66 -0.60
CA MET A 65 14.65 -18.41 -0.78
C MET A 65 13.68 -18.08 0.35
N ARG A 66 12.53 -17.50 0.01
CA ARG A 66 11.46 -17.15 0.94
C ARG A 66 10.20 -17.91 0.55
N GLU A 67 9.58 -18.61 1.50
CA GLU A 67 8.27 -19.19 1.25
C GLU A 67 7.22 -18.07 1.15
N LEU A 68 6.23 -18.22 0.27
CA LEU A 68 5.14 -17.25 0.11
C LEU A 68 4.39 -16.98 1.43
N GLY A 69 4.29 -17.99 2.30
CA GLY A 69 3.68 -17.87 3.63
C GLY A 69 4.53 -17.11 4.66
N GLU A 70 5.82 -16.91 4.41
CA GLU A 70 6.75 -16.16 5.27
C GLU A 70 6.86 -14.68 4.87
N LEU A 71 6.21 -14.28 3.77
CA LEU A 71 6.20 -12.90 3.31
C LEU A 71 5.46 -12.01 4.30
N SER A 72 5.90 -10.75 4.39
CA SER A 72 5.16 -9.78 5.19
C SER A 72 3.75 -9.61 4.63
N SER A 73 2.77 -9.37 5.50
CA SER A 73 1.37 -9.18 5.11
C SER A 73 1.23 -8.09 4.03
N GLY A 74 1.96 -6.98 4.20
CA GLY A 74 1.99 -5.90 3.21
C GLY A 74 2.50 -6.34 1.84
N PHE A 75 3.56 -7.13 1.77
CA PHE A 75 4.07 -7.64 0.48
C PHE A 75 3.13 -8.69 -0.11
N ALA A 76 2.58 -9.60 0.71
CA ALA A 76 1.60 -10.59 0.26
C ALA A 76 0.34 -9.93 -0.35
N SER A 77 -0.12 -8.80 0.19
CA SER A 77 -1.22 -8.02 -0.39
C SER A 77 -0.88 -7.44 -1.76
N VAL A 78 0.35 -6.97 -1.97
CA VAL A 78 0.80 -6.50 -3.30
C VAL A 78 0.82 -7.66 -4.30
N VAL A 79 1.31 -8.83 -3.88
CA VAL A 79 1.28 -10.05 -4.71
C VAL A 79 -0.16 -10.41 -5.08
N LYS A 80 -1.09 -10.42 -4.11
CA LYS A 80 -2.54 -10.66 -4.36
C LYS A 80 -3.11 -9.68 -5.38
N LEU A 81 -2.80 -8.40 -5.24
CA LEU A 81 -3.31 -7.36 -6.13
C LEU A 81 -2.84 -7.59 -7.57
N PHE A 82 -1.55 -7.79 -7.78
CA PHE A 82 -1.00 -8.02 -9.13
C PHE A 82 -1.51 -9.33 -9.73
N GLN A 83 -1.57 -10.38 -8.91
CA GLN A 83 -2.17 -11.65 -9.30
C GLN A 83 -3.61 -11.48 -9.79
N ALA A 84 -4.45 -10.73 -9.06
CA ALA A 84 -5.85 -10.53 -9.41
C ALA A 84 -6.00 -9.77 -10.74
N ILE A 85 -5.24 -8.69 -10.94
CA ILE A 85 -5.26 -7.92 -12.19
C ILE A 85 -4.80 -8.78 -13.37
N ILE A 86 -3.67 -9.48 -13.22
CA ILE A 86 -3.12 -10.35 -14.28
C ILE A 86 -4.07 -11.50 -14.61
N SER A 87 -4.68 -12.13 -13.61
CA SER A 87 -5.67 -13.20 -13.81
C SER A 87 -6.90 -12.68 -14.55
N GLY A 88 -7.35 -11.45 -14.23
CA GLY A 88 -8.45 -10.80 -14.94
C GLY A 88 -8.14 -10.62 -16.42
N TYR A 89 -6.93 -10.14 -16.74
CA TYR A 89 -6.47 -9.95 -18.13
C TYR A 89 -6.25 -11.24 -18.89
N ALA A 90 -5.65 -12.25 -18.27
CA ALA A 90 -5.50 -13.57 -18.87
C ALA A 90 -6.85 -14.25 -19.14
N GLY A 91 -7.88 -13.94 -18.35
CA GLY A 91 -9.22 -14.50 -18.52
C GLY A 91 -9.93 -14.12 -19.82
N PHE A 92 -9.53 -13.01 -20.48
CA PHE A 92 -10.12 -12.57 -21.75
C PHE A 92 -9.11 -12.35 -22.88
N SER A 93 -7.82 -12.61 -22.65
CA SER A 93 -6.76 -12.39 -23.62
C SER A 93 -5.68 -13.45 -23.55
N ASN A 94 -5.22 -13.89 -24.72
CA ASN A 94 -4.07 -14.79 -24.87
C ASN A 94 -2.77 -14.00 -25.14
N SER A 95 -2.75 -12.69 -24.89
CA SER A 95 -1.56 -11.87 -25.07
C SER A 95 -0.46 -12.28 -24.10
N LYS A 96 0.79 -12.32 -24.58
CA LYS A 96 1.95 -12.47 -23.70
C LYS A 96 2.20 -11.22 -22.87
N ASP A 97 1.85 -10.05 -23.41
CA ASP A 97 2.03 -8.77 -22.74
C ASP A 97 0.74 -8.34 -22.04
N LEU A 98 0.43 -8.99 -20.92
CA LEU A 98 -0.83 -8.80 -20.19
C LEU A 98 -0.95 -7.40 -19.59
N GLN A 99 0.16 -6.81 -19.16
CA GLN A 99 0.16 -5.50 -18.49
C GLN A 99 -0.11 -4.31 -19.44
N ASN A 100 0.10 -4.50 -20.74
CA ASN A 100 -0.16 -3.49 -21.77
C ASN A 100 -1.56 -3.61 -22.41
N LEU A 101 -2.38 -4.54 -21.97
CA LEU A 101 -3.75 -4.66 -22.46
C LEU A 101 -4.60 -3.47 -22.01
N PRO A 102 -5.51 -2.98 -22.86
CA PRO A 102 -6.49 -2.00 -22.46
C PRO A 102 -7.51 -2.64 -21.51
N GLY A 103 -7.85 -1.94 -20.43
CA GLY A 103 -8.77 -2.49 -19.44
C GLY A 103 -9.29 -1.44 -18.45
N VAL A 104 -10.38 -1.81 -17.77
CA VAL A 104 -10.91 -1.06 -16.63
C VAL A 104 -10.83 -1.96 -15.41
N VAL A 105 -10.21 -1.47 -14.35
CA VAL A 105 -10.01 -2.20 -13.10
C VAL A 105 -10.62 -1.41 -11.95
N LEU A 106 -11.50 -2.07 -11.19
CA LEU A 106 -12.11 -1.52 -9.99
C LEU A 106 -11.45 -2.15 -8.78
N ILE A 107 -10.97 -1.34 -7.84
CA ILE A 107 -10.31 -1.80 -6.63
C ILE A 107 -10.96 -1.12 -5.44
N ASP A 108 -11.58 -1.92 -4.59
CA ASP A 108 -12.12 -1.44 -3.33
C ASP A 108 -11.03 -1.47 -2.26
N GLU A 109 -10.91 -0.42 -1.46
CA GLU A 109 -9.94 -0.25 -0.37
C GLU A 109 -8.52 -0.66 -0.80
N ILE A 110 -7.93 0.07 -1.75
CA ILE A 110 -6.61 -0.25 -2.32
C ILE A 110 -5.51 -0.40 -1.26
N GLU A 111 -5.63 0.29 -0.13
CA GLU A 111 -4.71 0.22 1.01
C GLU A 111 -4.84 -1.04 1.87
N SER A 112 -5.87 -1.86 1.66
CA SER A 112 -6.23 -2.95 2.56
C SER A 112 -5.05 -3.89 2.79
N HIS A 113 -4.62 -3.99 4.05
CA HIS A 113 -3.44 -4.75 4.50
C HIS A 113 -2.08 -4.33 3.89
N LEU A 114 -2.01 -3.25 3.10
CA LEU A 114 -0.75 -2.70 2.60
C LEU A 114 0.03 -2.01 3.73
N HIS A 115 1.33 -2.27 3.80
CA HIS A 115 2.22 -1.51 4.67
C HIS A 115 2.32 -0.06 4.20
N VAL A 116 2.52 0.89 5.12
CA VAL A 116 2.58 2.34 4.86
C VAL A 116 3.47 2.71 3.66
N GLY A 117 4.65 2.09 3.56
CA GLY A 117 5.56 2.32 2.44
C GLY A 117 4.99 1.95 1.06
N TRP A 118 4.14 0.92 1.01
CA TRP A 118 3.41 0.54 -0.20
C TRP A 118 2.25 1.50 -0.46
N GLN A 119 1.50 1.90 0.58
CA GLN A 119 0.37 2.80 0.43
C GLN A 119 0.76 4.12 -0.24
N VAL A 120 1.95 4.68 0.04
CA VAL A 120 2.44 5.96 -0.49
C VAL A 120 2.89 5.91 -1.97
N ASN A 121 3.07 4.71 -2.53
CA ASN A 121 3.57 4.55 -3.90
C ASN A 121 2.67 3.68 -4.80
N ILE A 122 1.68 2.97 -4.25
CA ILE A 122 0.91 1.96 -4.99
C ILE A 122 0.20 2.52 -6.22
N VAL A 123 -0.39 3.72 -6.13
CA VAL A 123 -1.12 4.31 -7.27
C VAL A 123 -0.15 4.66 -8.39
N ARG A 124 1.00 5.27 -8.04
CA ARG A 124 2.06 5.57 -9.03
C ARG A 124 2.58 4.31 -9.69
N HIS A 125 2.77 3.24 -8.93
CA HIS A 125 3.17 1.94 -9.48
C HIS A 125 2.10 1.38 -10.42
N LEU A 126 0.83 1.38 -10.04
CA LEU A 126 -0.25 0.89 -10.92
C LEU A 126 -0.30 1.63 -12.25
N LYS A 127 -0.24 2.97 -12.23
CA LYS A 127 -0.19 3.80 -13.45
C LYS A 127 1.00 3.46 -14.34
N ALA A 128 2.18 3.26 -13.75
CA ALA A 128 3.41 2.96 -14.49
C ALA A 128 3.46 1.53 -15.03
N LEU A 129 2.92 0.57 -14.27
CA LEU A 129 2.94 -0.85 -14.62
C LEU A 129 1.87 -1.21 -15.66
N PHE A 130 0.73 -0.53 -15.63
CA PHE A 130 -0.43 -0.82 -16.46
C PHE A 130 -0.88 0.43 -17.24
N PRO A 131 -0.09 0.89 -18.23
CA PRO A 131 -0.27 2.20 -18.86
C PRO A 131 -1.58 2.36 -19.64
N ASN A 132 -2.17 1.25 -20.10
CA ASN A 132 -3.43 1.25 -20.86
C ASN A 132 -4.66 0.90 -19.99
N THR A 133 -4.50 0.92 -18.66
CA THR A 133 -5.57 0.56 -17.72
C THR A 133 -6.16 1.80 -17.04
N GLN A 134 -7.48 1.93 -17.08
CA GLN A 134 -8.20 2.89 -16.26
C GLN A 134 -8.54 2.26 -14.91
N PHE A 135 -8.02 2.85 -13.84
CA PHE A 135 -8.28 2.41 -12.47
C PHE A 135 -9.35 3.27 -11.81
N PHE A 136 -10.37 2.61 -11.25
CA PHE A 136 -11.29 3.21 -10.29
C PHE A 136 -11.01 2.60 -8.93
N ILE A 137 -10.45 3.40 -8.03
CA ILE A 137 -10.04 2.95 -6.70
C ILE A 137 -10.89 3.64 -5.63
N SER A 138 -11.30 2.91 -4.60
CA SER A 138 -11.76 3.51 -3.35
C SER A 138 -10.64 3.44 -2.31
N THR A 139 -10.63 4.39 -1.39
CA THR A 139 -9.66 4.43 -0.30
C THR A 139 -10.21 5.25 0.87
N HIS A 140 -9.90 4.80 2.08
CA HIS A 140 -10.02 5.57 3.32
C HIS A 140 -8.64 6.07 3.79
N SER A 141 -7.56 5.74 3.07
CA SER A 141 -6.20 6.13 3.44
C SER A 141 -5.83 7.52 2.90
N PRO A 142 -5.51 8.47 3.79
CA PRO A 142 -5.00 9.78 3.38
C PRO A 142 -3.64 9.66 2.66
N LEU A 143 -2.87 8.59 2.93
CA LEU A 143 -1.59 8.36 2.26
C LEU A 143 -1.76 8.01 0.78
N VAL A 144 -2.82 7.28 0.44
CA VAL A 144 -3.17 7.00 -0.96
C VAL A 144 -3.56 8.29 -1.66
N LEU A 145 -4.38 9.11 -1.00
CA LEU A 145 -4.89 10.38 -1.54
C LEU A 145 -3.77 11.36 -1.92
N THR A 146 -2.67 11.41 -1.17
CA THR A 146 -1.51 12.29 -1.50
C THR A 146 -0.78 11.94 -2.79
N GLN A 147 -1.15 10.87 -3.50
CA GLN A 147 -0.59 10.53 -4.81
C GLN A 147 -1.45 11.01 -5.97
N LEU A 148 -2.68 11.43 -5.71
CA LEU A 148 -3.66 11.75 -6.75
C LEU A 148 -3.47 13.19 -7.23
N GLU A 149 -3.53 13.38 -8.53
CA GLU A 149 -3.41 14.67 -9.19
C GLU A 149 -4.77 15.38 -9.29
N GLN A 150 -4.78 16.60 -9.81
CA GLN A 150 -6.02 17.35 -10.05
C GLN A 150 -7.00 16.53 -10.90
N GLY A 151 -8.24 16.40 -10.42
CA GLY A 151 -9.31 15.69 -11.14
C GLY A 151 -9.28 14.17 -10.97
N GLU A 152 -8.35 13.62 -10.19
CA GLU A 152 -8.25 12.18 -9.94
C GLU A 152 -8.89 11.74 -8.61
N ALA A 153 -9.25 12.69 -7.74
CA ALA A 153 -9.73 12.42 -6.40
C ALA A 153 -11.13 13.02 -6.15
N TYR A 154 -12.02 12.20 -5.60
CA TYR A 154 -13.38 12.59 -5.26
C TYR A 154 -13.73 12.09 -3.87
N LEU A 155 -14.25 12.97 -3.01
CA LEU A 155 -14.80 12.60 -1.72
C LEU A 155 -16.24 12.14 -1.93
N LEU A 156 -16.58 10.97 -1.38
CA LEU A 156 -17.92 10.42 -1.42
C LEU A 156 -18.56 10.53 -0.03
N GLU A 157 -19.65 11.27 0.08
CA GLU A 157 -20.37 11.48 1.34
C GLU A 157 -21.81 11.02 1.19
N ARG A 158 -22.30 10.23 2.16
CA ARG A 158 -23.70 9.83 2.22
C ARG A 158 -24.48 10.84 3.05
N ASP A 159 -25.45 11.51 2.42
CA ASP A 159 -26.34 12.44 3.10
C ASP A 159 -27.26 11.67 4.06
N ALA A 160 -27.25 12.07 5.34
CA ALA A 160 -28.01 11.40 6.38
C ALA A 160 -29.53 11.57 6.26
N LYS A 161 -30.01 12.55 5.50
CA LYS A 161 -31.45 12.86 5.39
C LYS A 161 -32.16 12.05 4.32
N ASP A 162 -31.54 11.92 3.15
CA ASP A 162 -32.13 11.23 1.99
C ASP A 162 -31.39 9.93 1.61
N GLY A 163 -30.24 9.66 2.25
CA GLY A 163 -29.41 8.49 1.99
C GLY A 163 -28.63 8.54 0.67
N VAL A 164 -28.68 9.65 -0.07
CA VAL A 164 -28.03 9.81 -1.37
C VAL A 164 -26.54 10.05 -1.18
N VAL A 165 -25.72 9.37 -1.99
CA VAL A 165 -24.27 9.59 -2.01
C VAL A 165 -23.96 10.75 -2.95
N LYS A 166 -23.30 11.78 -2.43
CA LYS A 166 -22.83 12.95 -3.18
C LYS A 166 -21.32 12.86 -3.35
N SER A 167 -20.82 13.35 -4.46
CA SER A 167 -19.38 13.42 -4.74
C SER A 167 -18.92 14.86 -4.85
N SER A 168 -17.80 15.19 -4.22
CA SER A 168 -17.09 16.47 -4.37
C SER A 168 -15.65 16.23 -4.82
N VAL A 169 -15.11 17.12 -5.66
CA VAL A 169 -13.72 17.01 -6.13
C VAL A 169 -12.78 17.38 -4.99
N ILE A 170 -11.70 16.62 -4.84
CA ILE A 170 -10.58 16.99 -3.97
C ILE A 170 -9.49 17.60 -4.86
N ASP A 171 -9.25 18.90 -4.70
CA ASP A 171 -8.29 19.62 -5.53
C ASP A 171 -6.84 19.25 -5.18
N SER A 172 -6.11 18.78 -6.18
CA SER A 172 -4.66 18.52 -6.18
C SER A 172 -4.10 18.02 -4.84
N PRO A 173 -4.59 16.88 -4.30
CA PRO A 173 -4.20 16.43 -2.97
C PRO A 173 -2.71 16.11 -2.86
N ASN A 174 -2.04 15.79 -3.97
CA ASN A 174 -0.59 15.60 -4.03
C ASN A 174 0.24 16.89 -3.82
N MET A 175 -0.36 18.08 -3.95
CA MET A 175 0.31 19.36 -3.75
C MET A 175 0.01 20.00 -2.39
N LYS A 176 -0.96 19.44 -1.64
CA LYS A 176 -1.36 19.94 -0.32
C LYS A 176 -0.46 19.38 0.78
N ALA A 177 -0.34 20.11 1.89
CA ALA A 177 0.30 19.53 3.06
C ALA A 177 -0.55 18.38 3.60
N PHE A 178 0.10 17.35 4.14
CA PHE A 178 -0.62 16.17 4.64
C PHE A 178 -1.63 16.51 5.75
N ALA A 179 -1.32 17.52 6.57
CA ALA A 179 -2.25 18.02 7.59
C ALA A 179 -3.51 18.63 6.98
N ASP A 180 -3.37 19.40 5.90
CA ASP A 180 -4.50 20.03 5.21
C ASP A 180 -5.38 18.97 4.54
N VAL A 181 -4.78 17.94 3.93
CA VAL A 181 -5.53 16.81 3.36
C VAL A 181 -6.37 16.11 4.43
N LEU A 182 -5.80 15.88 5.61
CA LEU A 182 -6.50 15.26 6.74
C LEU A 182 -7.65 16.12 7.26
N GLU A 183 -7.43 17.42 7.42
CA GLU A 183 -8.44 18.34 7.93
C GLU A 183 -9.57 18.54 6.92
N GLU A 184 -9.25 18.87 5.67
CA GLU A 184 -10.23 19.19 4.63
C GLU A 184 -11.03 17.98 4.15
N THR A 185 -10.39 16.79 4.05
CA THR A 185 -11.04 15.60 3.49
C THR A 185 -11.62 14.69 4.55
N PHE A 186 -10.93 14.55 5.70
CA PHE A 186 -11.30 13.59 6.74
C PHE A 186 -11.80 14.25 8.03
N GLY A 187 -11.77 15.59 8.13
CA GLY A 187 -12.17 16.32 9.32
C GLY A 187 -11.23 16.12 10.52
N VAL A 188 -9.97 15.74 10.28
CA VAL A 188 -9.00 15.42 11.33
C VAL A 188 -7.98 16.56 11.50
N ASP A 189 -8.14 17.37 12.54
CA ASP A 189 -7.15 18.40 12.93
C ASP A 189 -6.01 17.78 13.76
N LEU A 190 -4.89 17.49 13.10
CA LEU A 190 -3.67 17.00 13.75
C LEU A 190 -3.08 17.98 14.78
N ASN A 191 -3.24 19.28 14.56
CA ASN A 191 -2.71 20.31 15.46
C ASN A 191 -3.53 20.37 16.76
N ALA A 192 -4.85 20.25 16.68
CA ALA A 192 -5.71 20.08 17.86
C ALA A 192 -5.31 18.83 18.65
N LEU A 193 -5.19 17.68 18.01
CA LEU A 193 -4.80 16.43 18.67
C LEU A 193 -3.46 16.54 19.40
N LYS A 194 -2.46 17.19 18.77
CA LYS A 194 -1.15 17.43 19.41
C LYS A 194 -1.24 18.40 20.59
N ARG A 195 -2.06 19.46 20.49
CA ARG A 195 -2.29 20.39 21.61
C ARG A 195 -2.94 19.66 22.79
N ASP A 196 -3.96 18.87 22.53
CA ASP A 196 -4.67 18.11 23.58
C ASP A 196 -3.75 17.11 24.27
N ALA A 197 -2.91 16.42 23.51
CA ALA A 197 -1.90 15.52 24.06
C ALA A 197 -0.91 16.27 24.98
N LEU A 198 -0.37 17.42 24.54
CA LEU A 198 0.55 18.24 25.32
C LEU A 198 -0.09 18.83 26.59
N VAL A 199 -1.39 19.13 26.57
CA VAL A 199 -2.14 19.60 27.74
C VAL A 199 -2.41 18.46 28.72
N SER A 200 -2.67 17.24 28.25
CA SER A 200 -2.79 16.06 29.12
C SER A 200 -1.47 15.67 29.80
N GLU A 201 -0.36 15.97 29.12
CA GLU A 201 1.01 15.85 29.61
C GLU A 201 1.47 17.10 30.38
N ASP A 202 0.57 17.97 30.86
CA ASP A 202 0.91 19.16 31.62
C ASP A 202 1.53 18.80 32.98
N GLN A 203 2.80 18.50 32.87
CA GLN A 203 3.89 18.64 33.81
C GLN A 203 4.01 20.07 34.33
N SER A 204 2.94 20.81 34.62
CA SER A 204 3.10 22.08 35.30
C SER A 204 3.68 21.88 36.71
N ALA A 205 3.43 20.72 37.34
CA ALA A 205 4.16 20.27 38.53
C ALA A 205 5.61 19.84 38.24
N THR A 206 5.83 18.96 37.26
CA THR A 206 7.18 18.41 36.98
C THR A 206 8.13 19.46 36.40
N LYS A 207 7.65 20.36 35.55
CA LYS A 207 8.39 21.48 34.96
C LYS A 207 8.69 22.56 36.02
N ARG A 208 7.78 22.83 36.96
CA ARG A 208 8.07 23.66 38.15
C ARG A 208 9.14 23.01 39.03
N ALA A 209 9.02 21.72 39.32
CA ALA A 209 10.00 20.98 40.12
C ALA A 209 11.40 20.96 39.47
N LEU A 210 11.47 20.80 38.15
CA LEU A 210 12.74 20.87 37.39
C LEU A 210 13.33 22.28 37.41
N LEU A 211 12.50 23.31 37.25
CA LEU A 211 12.93 24.72 37.34
C LEU A 211 13.47 25.07 38.73
N ASP A 212 12.83 24.58 39.79
CA ASP A 212 13.29 24.79 41.17
C ASP A 212 14.61 24.06 41.44
N LEU A 213 14.77 22.83 40.94
CA LEU A 213 16.03 22.08 41.00
C LEU A 213 17.19 22.80 40.30
N VAL A 214 16.93 23.41 39.12
CA VAL A 214 17.94 24.17 38.38
C VAL A 214 18.29 25.47 39.11
N LYS A 215 17.32 26.17 39.71
CA LYS A 215 17.58 27.36 40.53
C LYS A 215 18.42 27.04 41.78
N GLN A 216 18.07 25.99 42.52
CA GLN A 216 18.83 25.55 43.69
C GLN A 216 20.28 25.14 43.33
N ARG A 217 20.50 24.52 42.16
CA ARG A 217 21.86 24.23 41.68
C ARG A 217 22.65 25.49 41.35
N ARG A 218 22.02 26.50 40.73
CA ARG A 218 22.66 27.80 40.46
C ARG A 218 23.02 28.55 41.72
N GLU A 219 22.15 28.55 42.73
CA GLU A 219 22.42 29.16 44.04
C GLU A 219 23.57 28.46 44.79
N ARG A 220 23.63 27.12 44.73
CA ARG A 220 24.74 26.33 45.31
C ARG A 220 26.08 26.50 44.57
N GLN A 221 26.06 26.89 43.30
CA GLN A 221 27.27 27.16 42.52
C GLN A 221 27.74 28.62 42.63
N GLY A 222 26.81 29.56 42.84
CA GLY A 222 27.15 30.97 43.09
C GLY A 222 27.70 31.26 44.49
N GLY A 223 27.39 30.42 45.49
CA GLY A 223 27.87 30.57 46.87
C GLY A 223 29.29 30.03 47.15
N LYS A 224 30.05 29.59 46.13
CA LYS A 224 31.42 29.07 46.26
C LYS A 224 32.51 30.03 45.77
N GLN A 225 32.16 31.27 45.43
CA GLN A 225 33.12 32.35 45.16
C GLN A 225 32.88 33.51 46.13
N ALA A 226 33.26 33.31 47.39
CA ALA A 226 33.52 34.36 48.37
C ALA A 226 34.56 33.83 49.36
#